data_AF-U3A1S6-F1
#
_entry.id   AF-U3A1S6-F1
#
_cell.length_a   1.000
_cell.length_b   1.000
_cell.length_c   1.000
_cell.angle_alpha   90.00
_cell.angle_beta   90.00
_cell.angle_gamma   90.00
#
_symmetry.space_group_name_H-M   'P 1'
#
loop_
_entity.id
_entity.type
_entity.pdbx_description
1 polymer ?
#
loop_
_entity_poly.entity_id
_entity_poly.type
_entity_poly.pdbx_seq_one_letter_code
_entity_poly.pdbx_strand_id
1 'polypeptide(L)'
;MGEEGTMPVVLVTEDDPDLRALYATRLEGRYTVRTAGTVAEALDAADPAVRVVVLDRRLPDGDGLDYLHRFDELTDGALVAAVTGVDPELEVATVDIDDYLTKPVDAERLVETVDALDERHTYERDVARYYALAARRAALEDVHDPGTLRDDERYAELLDELDDLRASVTPSPALVQDHERTCAIYRDLAVTD
;
A
#
# COMPACT_ATOMS: atom_id res chain seq x y z
N MET A 1 21.98 11.64 3.16
CA MET A 1 21.14 12.82 3.45
C MET A 1 19.73 12.31 3.30
N GLY A 2 19.11 11.89 4.41
CA GLY A 2 17.83 11.19 4.37
C GLY A 2 16.79 12.08 3.71
N GLU A 3 15.99 11.50 2.82
CA GLU A 3 14.78 12.15 2.36
C GLU A 3 14.04 12.64 3.60
N GLU A 4 13.89 13.95 3.77
CA GLU A 4 12.99 14.50 4.77
C GLU A 4 11.62 13.96 4.40
N GLY A 5 11.25 12.86 5.07
CA GLY A 5 10.20 11.96 4.62
C GLY A 5 8.92 12.75 4.41
N THR A 6 8.55 12.90 3.14
CA THR A 6 7.21 13.40 2.82
C THR A 6 6.26 12.36 3.39
N MET A 7 5.40 12.78 4.31
CA MET A 7 4.46 11.85 4.94
C MET A 7 3.68 11.12 3.85
N PRO A 8 3.54 9.78 3.95
CA PRO A 8 2.80 8.97 2.98
C PRO A 8 1.41 9.58 2.74
N VAL A 9 0.94 9.54 1.49
CA VAL A 9 -0.33 10.15 1.11
C VAL A 9 -1.43 9.10 1.16
N VAL A 10 -2.53 9.44 1.83
CA VAL A 10 -3.76 8.63 1.87
C VAL A 10 -4.88 9.41 1.21
N LEU A 11 -5.61 8.77 0.30
CA LEU A 11 -6.79 9.34 -0.33
C LEU A 11 -8.05 8.79 0.35
N VAL A 12 -8.84 9.64 0.97
CA VAL A 12 -10.15 9.30 1.56
C VAL A 12 -11.27 9.71 0.62
N THR A 13 -12.05 8.74 0.16
CA THR A 13 -13.19 8.94 -0.75
C THR A 13 -14.47 8.55 -0.03
N GLU A 14 -15.33 9.52 0.27
CA GLU A 14 -16.54 9.35 1.09
C GLU A 14 -17.52 10.46 0.74
N ASP A 15 -18.79 10.19 0.49
CA ASP A 15 -19.75 11.22 0.04
C ASP A 15 -20.21 12.12 1.20
N ASP A 16 -20.39 11.56 2.39
CA ASP A 16 -20.76 12.30 3.60
C ASP A 16 -19.60 13.22 4.05
N PRO A 17 -19.76 14.56 4.01
CA PRO A 17 -18.70 15.50 4.35
C PRO A 17 -18.26 15.43 5.81
N ASP A 18 -19.16 15.08 6.74
CA ASP A 18 -18.85 14.97 8.16
C ASP A 18 -18.02 13.70 8.41
N LEU A 19 -18.39 12.59 7.77
CA LEU A 19 -17.64 11.33 7.86
C LEU A 19 -16.28 11.42 7.17
N ARG A 20 -16.22 12.05 5.99
CA ARG A 20 -14.97 12.33 5.27
C ARG A 20 -14.01 13.17 6.11
N ALA A 21 -14.51 14.23 6.75
CA ALA A 21 -13.71 15.06 7.64
C ALA A 21 -13.27 14.31 8.90
N LEU A 22 -14.14 13.45 9.45
CA LEU A 22 -13.80 12.59 10.59
C LEU A 22 -12.64 11.67 10.24
N TYR A 23 -12.71 10.92 9.13
CA TYR A 23 -11.66 10.00 8.68
C TYR A 23 -10.35 10.74 8.43
N ALA A 24 -10.40 11.88 7.73
CA ALA A 24 -9.21 12.69 7.50
C ALA A 24 -8.54 13.11 8.82
N THR A 25 -9.32 13.64 9.76
CA THR A 25 -8.83 14.07 11.09
C THR A 25 -8.18 12.92 11.87
N ARG A 26 -8.62 11.67 11.70
CA ARG A 26 -8.01 10.51 12.39
C ARG A 26 -6.65 10.11 11.81
N LEU A 27 -6.44 10.37 10.52
CA LEU A 27 -5.22 10.02 9.79
C LEU A 27 -4.19 11.16 9.78
N GLU A 28 -4.64 12.39 10.07
CA GLU A 28 -3.77 13.55 10.24
C GLU A 28 -2.66 13.32 11.27
N GLY A 29 -1.47 13.85 10.99
CA GLY A 29 -0.28 13.71 11.84
C GLY A 29 0.53 12.43 11.58
N ARG A 30 -0.03 11.45 10.86
CA ARG A 30 0.68 10.27 10.33
C ARG A 30 0.81 10.34 8.81
N TYR A 31 -0.25 10.83 8.16
CA TYR A 31 -0.38 10.86 6.71
C TYR A 31 -0.65 12.27 6.19
N THR A 32 -0.25 12.51 4.94
CA THR A 32 -0.82 13.60 4.14
C THR A 32 -2.17 13.13 3.61
N VAL A 33 -3.28 13.67 4.10
CA VAL A 33 -4.61 13.21 3.68
C VAL A 33 -5.15 14.05 2.54
N ARG A 34 -5.50 13.39 1.43
CA ARG A 34 -6.33 13.94 0.34
C ARG A 34 -7.76 13.45 0.52
N THR A 35 -8.74 14.25 0.14
CA THR A 35 -10.16 13.90 0.32
C THR A 35 -10.94 14.12 -0.97
N ALA A 36 -11.93 13.27 -1.22
CA ALA A 36 -12.84 13.34 -2.35
C ALA A 36 -14.26 12.93 -1.93
N GLY A 37 -15.27 13.63 -2.45
CA GLY A 37 -16.69 13.31 -2.23
C GLY A 37 -17.34 12.55 -3.37
N THR A 38 -16.60 12.33 -4.47
CA THR A 38 -17.07 11.68 -5.70
C THR A 38 -15.95 10.83 -6.30
N VAL A 39 -16.28 9.87 -7.16
CA VAL A 39 -15.29 9.12 -7.94
C VAL A 39 -14.45 10.06 -8.79
N ALA A 40 -15.08 11.03 -9.45
CA ALA A 40 -14.36 11.98 -10.31
C ALA A 40 -13.28 12.76 -9.52
N GLU A 41 -13.63 13.30 -8.35
CA GLU A 41 -12.67 13.99 -7.48
C GLU A 41 -11.58 13.06 -6.97
N ALA A 42 -11.90 11.79 -6.68
CA ALA A 42 -10.94 10.81 -6.22
C ALA A 42 -9.90 10.49 -7.30
N LEU A 43 -10.35 10.30 -8.55
CA LEU A 43 -9.46 10.06 -9.69
C LEU A 43 -8.57 11.28 -10.00
N ASP A 44 -9.10 12.50 -9.87
CA ASP A 44 -8.31 13.73 -10.03
C ASP A 44 -7.24 13.90 -8.93
N ALA A 45 -7.51 13.36 -7.73
CA ALA A 45 -6.59 13.40 -6.58
C ALA A 45 -5.64 12.18 -6.51
N ALA A 46 -5.81 11.20 -7.40
CA ALA A 46 -4.98 10.01 -7.47
C ALA A 46 -3.70 10.28 -8.28
N ASP A 47 -2.55 10.03 -7.67
CA ASP A 47 -1.24 10.09 -8.31
C ASP A 47 -0.28 9.08 -7.63
N PRO A 48 0.93 8.86 -8.17
CA PRO A 48 1.89 7.90 -7.60
C PRO A 48 2.39 8.21 -6.18
N ALA A 49 2.02 9.33 -5.58
CA ALA A 49 2.33 9.60 -4.17
C ALA A 49 1.29 9.00 -3.21
N VAL A 50 0.08 8.69 -3.70
CA VAL A 50 -0.96 7.99 -2.94
C VAL A 50 -0.55 6.54 -2.73
N ARG A 51 -0.56 6.09 -1.48
CA ARG A 51 -0.12 4.74 -1.09
C ARG A 51 -1.27 3.88 -0.59
N VAL A 52 -2.31 4.53 -0.05
CA VAL A 52 -3.54 3.89 0.40
C VAL A 52 -4.75 4.71 -0.06
N VAL A 53 -5.77 4.04 -0.54
CA VAL A 53 -7.09 4.61 -0.83
C VAL A 53 -8.11 4.03 0.16
N VAL A 54 -8.76 4.89 0.93
CA VAL A 54 -9.93 4.55 1.73
C VAL A 54 -11.16 4.92 0.90
N LEU A 55 -11.91 3.92 0.44
CA LEU A 55 -12.92 4.07 -0.62
C LEU A 55 -14.31 3.69 -0.13
N ASP A 56 -15.23 4.66 -0.03
CA ASP A 56 -16.65 4.33 0.06
C ASP A 56 -17.11 3.70 -1.25
N ARG A 57 -17.80 2.57 -1.11
CA ARG A 57 -18.46 1.88 -2.23
C ARG A 57 -19.55 2.73 -2.88
N ARG A 58 -20.37 3.46 -2.11
CA ARG A 58 -21.54 4.17 -2.65
C ARG A 58 -21.27 5.66 -2.74
N LEU A 59 -20.88 6.10 -3.93
CA LEU A 59 -20.63 7.51 -4.23
C LEU A 59 -21.76 8.07 -5.10
N PRO A 60 -21.98 9.40 -5.10
CA PRO A 60 -23.09 10.02 -5.84
C PRO A 60 -22.99 9.86 -7.36
N ASP A 61 -21.80 9.54 -7.89
CA ASP A 61 -21.49 9.37 -9.31
C ASP A 61 -21.18 7.92 -9.73
N GLY A 62 -21.27 6.93 -8.82
CA GLY A 62 -21.10 5.51 -9.16
C GLY A 62 -20.80 4.58 -7.98
N ASP A 63 -20.59 3.30 -8.28
CA ASP A 63 -19.99 2.36 -7.34
C ASP A 63 -18.46 2.56 -7.39
N GLY A 64 -17.84 2.89 -6.26
CA GLY A 64 -16.40 3.14 -6.18
C GLY A 64 -15.57 1.93 -6.61
N LEU A 65 -16.08 0.71 -6.39
CA LEU A 65 -15.36 -0.53 -6.73
C LEU A 65 -15.23 -0.74 -8.24
N ASP A 66 -16.08 -0.10 -9.06
CA ASP A 66 -15.97 -0.16 -10.52
C ASP A 66 -14.68 0.52 -11.05
N TYR A 67 -13.98 1.28 -10.20
CA TYR A 67 -12.84 2.13 -10.59
C TYR A 67 -11.50 1.66 -10.01
N LEU A 68 -11.43 0.49 -9.37
CA LEU A 68 -10.20 -0.02 -8.75
C LEU A 68 -9.02 -0.09 -9.73
N HIS A 69 -9.26 -0.58 -10.95
CA HIS A 69 -8.23 -0.62 -12.00
C HIS A 69 -7.71 0.78 -12.36
N ARG A 70 -8.55 1.82 -12.29
CA ARG A 70 -8.11 3.21 -12.56
C ARG A 70 -7.28 3.76 -11.43
N PHE A 71 -7.62 3.45 -10.18
CA PHE A 71 -6.80 3.80 -9.03
C PHE A 71 -5.42 3.13 -9.14
N ASP A 72 -5.37 1.83 -9.44
CA ASP A 72 -4.11 1.10 -9.64
C ASP A 72 -3.22 1.78 -10.70
N GLU A 73 -3.77 2.07 -11.89
CA GLU A 73 -3.06 2.77 -12.98
C GLU A 73 -2.51 4.15 -12.58
N LEU A 74 -3.29 4.95 -11.83
CA LEU A 74 -2.95 6.32 -11.49
C LEU A 74 -1.99 6.43 -10.31
N THR A 75 -2.06 5.47 -9.39
CA THR A 75 -1.33 5.49 -8.11
C THR A 75 -0.07 4.63 -8.10
N ASP A 76 0.23 3.91 -9.19
CA ASP A 76 1.36 2.97 -9.25
C ASP A 76 1.24 1.87 -8.19
N GLY A 77 0.00 1.38 -7.98
CA GLY A 77 -0.31 0.26 -7.10
C GLY A 77 -0.66 0.62 -5.65
N ALA A 78 -1.36 1.72 -5.39
CA ALA A 78 -1.88 1.99 -4.05
C ALA A 78 -2.84 0.89 -3.60
N LEU A 79 -2.78 0.54 -2.31
CA LEU A 79 -3.67 -0.45 -1.73
C LEU A 79 -5.01 0.17 -1.35
N VAL A 80 -6.09 -0.60 -1.46
CA VAL A 80 -7.46 -0.11 -1.29
C VAL A 80 -8.16 -0.77 -0.09
N ALA A 81 -8.55 0.07 0.88
CA ALA A 81 -9.50 -0.30 1.92
C ALA A 81 -10.91 0.14 1.51
N ALA A 82 -11.80 -0.81 1.24
CA ALA A 82 -13.19 -0.51 0.95
C ALA A 82 -13.98 -0.25 2.25
N VAL A 83 -14.77 0.82 2.28
CA VAL A 83 -15.65 1.17 3.38
C VAL A 83 -17.10 1.07 2.92
N THR A 84 -17.97 0.46 3.72
CA THR A 84 -19.37 0.22 3.31
C THR A 84 -20.35 0.21 4.46
N GLY A 85 -21.58 0.65 4.21
CA GLY A 85 -22.71 0.50 5.15
C GLY A 85 -23.46 -0.83 5.07
N VAL A 86 -23.08 -1.72 4.17
CA VAL A 86 -23.71 -3.03 3.99
C VAL A 86 -22.71 -4.15 4.20
N ASP A 87 -23.15 -5.27 4.76
CA ASP A 87 -22.32 -6.46 4.88
C ASP A 87 -21.82 -6.90 3.50
N PRO A 88 -20.56 -7.35 3.39
CA PRO A 88 -20.01 -7.82 2.12
C PRO A 88 -20.83 -9.02 1.61
N GLU A 89 -21.37 -8.89 0.40
CA GLU A 89 -21.97 -10.00 -0.33
C GLU A 89 -20.89 -10.85 -0.99
N LEU A 90 -21.24 -12.06 -1.45
CA LEU A 90 -20.29 -12.99 -2.09
C LEU A 90 -19.56 -12.40 -3.30
N GLU A 91 -20.13 -11.37 -3.94
CA GLU A 91 -19.54 -10.66 -5.07
C GLU A 91 -18.20 -10.00 -4.74
N VAL A 92 -17.97 -9.62 -3.47
CA VAL A 92 -16.70 -9.04 -3.00
C VAL A 92 -15.52 -10.01 -3.19
N ALA A 93 -15.76 -11.33 -3.25
CA ALA A 93 -14.71 -12.32 -3.48
C ALA A 93 -14.05 -12.23 -4.87
N THR A 94 -14.60 -11.43 -5.78
CA THR A 94 -14.08 -11.20 -7.13
C THR A 94 -13.55 -9.79 -7.36
N VAL A 95 -13.53 -8.97 -6.31
CA VAL A 95 -13.12 -7.56 -6.36
C VAL A 95 -11.69 -7.45 -5.83
N ASP A 96 -10.81 -6.77 -6.58
CA ASP A 96 -9.41 -6.53 -6.21
C ASP A 96 -9.31 -5.39 -5.17
N ILE A 97 -9.64 -5.71 -3.92
CA ILE A 97 -9.46 -4.83 -2.75
C ILE A 97 -8.57 -5.52 -1.71
N ASP A 98 -7.95 -4.71 -0.86
CA ASP A 98 -6.93 -5.18 0.08
C ASP A 98 -7.45 -5.35 1.50
N ASP A 99 -8.41 -4.53 1.90
CA ASP A 99 -9.14 -4.70 3.17
C ASP A 99 -10.57 -4.17 3.05
N TYR A 100 -11.41 -4.55 4.01
CA TYR A 100 -12.83 -4.24 4.04
C TYR A 100 -13.26 -3.76 5.44
N LEU A 101 -13.89 -2.59 5.49
CA LEU A 101 -14.37 -1.95 6.71
C LEU A 101 -15.90 -1.75 6.65
N THR A 102 -16.62 -2.43 7.54
CA THR A 102 -18.07 -2.26 7.69
C THR A 102 -18.37 -1.07 8.59
N LYS A 103 -19.20 -0.13 8.13
CA LYS A 103 -19.70 1.00 8.92
C LYS A 103 -20.63 0.47 10.04
N PRO A 104 -20.58 1.04 11.25
CA PRO A 104 -19.74 2.18 11.65
C PRO A 104 -18.27 1.78 11.83
N VAL A 105 -17.38 2.54 11.18
CA VAL A 105 -15.94 2.32 11.29
C VAL A 105 -15.43 3.02 12.55
N ASP A 106 -14.91 2.23 13.49
CA ASP A 106 -14.17 2.77 14.62
C ASP A 106 -12.87 3.43 14.16
N ALA A 107 -12.47 4.48 14.86
CA ALA A 107 -11.32 5.27 14.46
C ALA A 107 -9.97 4.55 14.66
N GLU A 108 -9.82 3.74 15.71
CA GLU A 108 -8.62 2.92 15.90
C GLU A 108 -8.56 1.90 14.76
N ARG A 109 -9.69 1.28 14.42
CA ARG A 109 -9.76 0.31 13.31
C ARG A 109 -9.38 0.94 11.97
N LEU A 110 -9.82 2.17 11.67
CA LEU A 110 -9.42 2.89 10.46
C LEU A 110 -7.89 3.09 10.41
N VAL A 111 -7.31 3.61 11.50
CA VAL A 111 -5.87 3.88 11.57
C VAL A 111 -5.06 2.59 11.46
N GLU A 112 -5.45 1.52 12.18
CA GLU A 112 -4.78 0.22 12.09
C GLU A 112 -4.80 -0.35 10.67
N THR A 113 -5.93 -0.21 9.97
CA THR A 113 -6.07 -0.71 8.60
C THR A 113 -5.18 0.08 7.64
N VAL A 114 -5.17 1.41 7.74
CA VAL A 114 -4.33 2.25 6.89
C VAL A 114 -2.84 2.04 7.19
N ASP A 115 -2.45 1.93 8.47
CA ASP A 115 -1.07 1.62 8.88
C ASP A 115 -0.62 0.27 8.31
N ALA A 116 -1.45 -0.78 8.42
CA ALA A 116 -1.12 -2.10 7.86
C ALA A 116 -0.96 -2.08 6.34
N LEU A 117 -1.86 -1.39 5.62
CA LEU A 117 -1.78 -1.27 4.18
C LEU A 117 -0.55 -0.45 3.74
N ASP A 118 -0.21 0.64 4.42
CA ASP A 118 0.99 1.42 4.08
C ASP A 118 2.29 0.64 4.33
N GLU A 119 2.36 -0.12 5.43
CA GLU A 119 3.47 -1.02 5.71
C GLU A 119 3.60 -2.09 4.61
N ARG A 120 2.48 -2.67 4.16
CA ARG A 120 2.46 -3.67 3.09
C ARG A 120 2.90 -3.08 1.75
N HIS A 121 2.39 -1.90 1.40
CA HIS A 121 2.79 -1.17 0.19
C HIS A 121 4.30 -0.84 0.21
N THR A 122 4.86 -0.44 1.36
CA THR A 122 6.31 -0.25 1.52
C THR A 122 7.06 -1.55 1.23
N TYR A 123 6.63 -2.63 1.88
CA TYR A 123 7.29 -3.93 1.78
C TYR A 123 7.32 -4.46 0.34
N GLU A 124 6.20 -4.41 -0.37
CA GLU A 124 6.10 -4.86 -1.76
C GLU A 124 7.04 -4.06 -2.68
N ARG A 125 7.10 -2.74 -2.51
CA ARG A 125 8.01 -1.86 -3.27
C ARG A 125 9.48 -2.15 -2.96
N ASP A 126 9.83 -2.31 -1.69
CA ASP A 126 11.19 -2.60 -1.26
C ASP A 126 11.67 -3.95 -1.80
N VAL A 127 10.80 -4.97 -1.78
CA VAL A 127 11.09 -6.30 -2.35
C VAL A 127 11.33 -6.20 -3.86
N ALA A 128 10.45 -5.52 -4.59
CA ALA A 128 10.61 -5.32 -6.03
C ALA A 128 11.93 -4.58 -6.35
N ARG A 129 12.23 -3.53 -5.58
CA ARG A 129 13.46 -2.75 -5.74
C ARG A 129 14.72 -3.58 -5.46
N TYR A 130 14.72 -4.35 -4.38
CA TYR A 130 15.82 -5.23 -4.01
C TYR A 130 16.13 -6.24 -5.13
N TYR A 131 15.12 -6.92 -5.68
CA TYR A 131 15.32 -7.85 -6.78
C TYR A 131 15.89 -7.18 -8.03
N ALA A 132 15.40 -5.98 -8.37
CA ALA A 132 15.92 -5.22 -9.51
C ALA A 132 17.41 -4.85 -9.33
N LEU A 133 17.82 -4.43 -8.13
CA LEU A 133 19.21 -4.12 -7.82
C LEU A 133 20.09 -5.38 -7.79
N ALA A 134 19.60 -6.49 -7.25
CA ALA A 134 20.31 -7.76 -7.23
C ALA A 134 20.56 -8.27 -8.66
N ALA A 135 19.58 -8.13 -9.56
CA ALA A 135 19.74 -8.46 -10.97
C ALA A 135 20.80 -7.59 -11.66
N ARG A 136 20.80 -6.28 -11.40
CA ARG A 136 21.83 -5.35 -11.92
C ARG A 136 23.22 -5.71 -11.41
N ARG A 137 23.35 -6.02 -10.11
CA ARG A 137 24.60 -6.49 -9.52
C ARG A 137 25.14 -7.73 -10.24
N ALA A 138 24.30 -8.76 -10.40
CA ALA A 138 24.69 -9.99 -11.06
C ALA A 138 25.16 -9.76 -12.50
N ALA A 139 24.49 -8.88 -13.25
CA ALA A 139 24.89 -8.52 -14.61
C ALA A 139 26.25 -7.78 -14.67
N LEU A 140 26.54 -6.93 -13.68
CA LEU A 140 27.82 -6.22 -13.59
C LEU A 140 28.97 -7.17 -13.22
N GLU A 141 28.74 -8.07 -12.26
CA GLU A 141 29.71 -9.09 -11.82
C GLU A 141 30.05 -10.12 -12.92
N ASP A 142 29.16 -10.32 -13.90
CA ASP A 142 29.41 -11.21 -15.05
C ASP A 142 30.37 -10.58 -16.09
N VAL A 143 30.34 -9.25 -16.23
CA VAL A 143 31.06 -8.53 -17.30
C VAL A 143 32.38 -7.91 -16.81
N HIS A 144 32.44 -7.47 -15.56
CA HIS A 144 33.56 -6.70 -15.03
C HIS A 144 34.39 -7.49 -14.02
N ASP A 145 35.70 -7.25 -14.00
CA ASP A 145 36.57 -7.86 -13.00
C ASP A 145 36.37 -7.23 -11.60
N PRO A 146 36.66 -7.97 -10.51
CA PRO A 146 36.44 -7.46 -9.15
C PRO A 146 37.26 -6.22 -8.76
N GLY A 147 38.38 -5.94 -9.43
CA GLY A 147 39.17 -4.74 -9.18
C GLY A 147 38.46 -3.51 -9.72
N THR A 148 38.03 -3.57 -10.98
CA THR A 148 37.23 -2.51 -11.63
C THR A 148 35.97 -2.17 -10.85
N LEU A 149 35.21 -3.18 -10.40
CA LEU A 149 33.98 -2.96 -9.63
C LEU A 149 34.22 -2.33 -8.26
N ARG A 150 35.30 -2.72 -7.57
CA ARG A 150 35.63 -2.19 -6.23
C ARG A 150 35.93 -0.69 -6.26
N ASP A 151 36.55 -0.22 -7.33
CA ASP A 151 36.99 1.16 -7.46
C ASP A 151 35.91 2.07 -8.12
N ASP A 152 34.74 1.53 -8.48
CA ASP A 152 33.63 2.29 -9.10
C ASP A 152 32.60 2.76 -8.06
N GLU A 153 32.41 4.08 -7.96
CA GLU A 153 31.48 4.71 -7.01
C GLU A 153 30.02 4.28 -7.22
N ARG A 154 29.59 4.04 -8.46
CA ARG A 154 28.19 3.65 -8.76
C ARG A 154 27.90 2.22 -8.33
N TYR A 155 28.92 1.36 -8.40
CA TYR A 155 28.78 -0.01 -7.89
C TYR A 155 28.73 -0.01 -6.36
N ALA A 156 29.53 0.84 -5.70
CA ALA A 156 29.45 1.03 -4.24
C ALA A 156 28.05 1.53 -3.81
N GLU A 157 27.51 2.55 -4.47
CA GLU A 157 26.15 3.06 -4.21
C GLU A 157 25.08 1.96 -4.38
N LEU A 158 25.20 1.11 -5.41
CA LEU A 158 24.29 -0.01 -5.62
C LEU A 158 24.35 -1.02 -4.46
N LEU A 159 25.55 -1.31 -3.95
CA LEU A 159 25.72 -2.23 -2.82
C LEU A 159 25.17 -1.64 -1.53
N ASP A 160 25.40 -0.35 -1.27
CA ASP A 160 24.84 0.36 -0.12
C ASP A 160 23.31 0.31 -0.15
N GLU A 161 22.68 0.59 -1.30
CA GLU A 161 21.21 0.53 -1.45
C GLU A 161 20.68 -0.91 -1.24
N LEU A 162 21.39 -1.94 -1.70
CA LEU A 162 21.03 -3.34 -1.46
C LEU A 162 21.09 -3.71 0.01
N ASP A 163 22.10 -3.23 0.74
CA ASP A 163 22.28 -3.51 2.16
C ASP A 163 21.23 -2.79 3.00
N ASP A 164 20.88 -1.54 2.65
CA ASP A 164 19.79 -0.79 3.27
C ASP A 164 18.44 -1.50 3.10
N LEU A 165 18.11 -1.93 1.87
CA LEU A 165 16.88 -2.65 1.58
C LEU A 165 16.83 -4.06 2.18
N ARG A 166 17.98 -4.70 2.42
CA ARG A 166 18.03 -6.07 2.96
C ARG A 166 17.26 -6.20 4.29
N ALA A 167 17.30 -5.15 5.11
CA ALA A 167 16.60 -5.12 6.38
C ALA A 167 15.07 -5.01 6.20
N SER A 168 14.60 -4.26 5.21
CA SER A 168 13.17 -4.04 4.97
C SER A 168 12.49 -5.17 4.20
N VAL A 169 13.21 -5.87 3.31
CA VAL A 169 12.68 -7.04 2.58
C VAL A 169 12.56 -8.31 3.43
N THR A 170 13.09 -8.29 4.65
CA THR A 170 12.80 -9.32 5.65
C THR A 170 11.46 -8.99 6.30
N PRO A 171 10.39 -9.77 6.05
CA PRO A 171 9.06 -9.40 6.53
C PRO A 171 9.04 -9.34 8.06
N SER A 172 8.46 -8.27 8.60
CA SER A 172 8.33 -8.11 10.05
C SER A 172 7.36 -9.17 10.62
N PRO A 173 7.52 -9.59 11.89
CA PRO A 173 6.53 -10.45 12.54
C PRO A 173 5.11 -9.87 12.53
N ALA A 174 4.96 -8.55 12.50
CA ALA A 174 3.66 -7.88 12.41
C ALA A 174 3.03 -8.03 11.02
N LEU A 175 3.79 -7.86 9.93
CA LEU A 175 3.32 -8.15 8.57
C LEU A 175 2.97 -9.63 8.40
N VAL A 176 3.74 -10.52 9.03
CA VAL A 176 3.44 -11.97 9.04
C VAL A 176 2.17 -12.28 9.83
N GLN A 177 1.93 -11.60 10.96
CA GLN A 177 0.70 -11.77 11.76
C GLN A 177 -0.53 -11.09 11.14
N ASP A 178 -0.35 -9.97 10.46
CA ASP A 178 -1.40 -9.34 9.67
C ASP A 178 -1.78 -10.22 8.48
N HIS A 179 -0.82 -10.90 7.86
CA HIS A 179 -1.08 -11.96 6.89
C HIS A 179 -1.91 -13.13 7.49
N GLU A 180 -1.72 -13.48 8.76
CA GLU A 180 -2.58 -14.45 9.48
C GLU A 180 -3.97 -13.90 9.82
N ARG A 181 -4.13 -12.58 9.96
CA ARG A 181 -5.43 -11.91 10.19
C ARG A 181 -6.24 -11.72 8.89
N THR A 182 -5.56 -11.41 7.79
CA THR A 182 -6.16 -11.05 6.48
C THR A 182 -6.39 -12.30 5.60
N CYS A 183 -5.62 -13.37 5.78
CA CYS A 183 -5.84 -14.64 5.09
C CYS A 183 -6.49 -15.70 5.99
N ALA A 184 -7.80 -15.88 5.87
CA ALA A 184 -8.47 -17.12 6.30
C ALA A 184 -7.91 -18.38 5.59
N ILE A 185 -7.08 -18.21 4.57
CA ILE A 185 -6.53 -19.25 3.68
C ILE A 185 -5.53 -20.20 4.38
N TYR A 186 -4.80 -19.77 5.42
CA TYR A 186 -3.86 -20.67 6.12
C TYR A 186 -4.47 -21.42 7.31
N ARG A 187 -5.74 -21.16 7.67
CA ARG A 187 -6.47 -22.06 8.60
C ARG A 187 -6.62 -23.48 8.03
N ASP A 188 -6.59 -23.62 6.70
CA ASP A 188 -6.58 -24.92 6.01
C ASP A 188 -5.16 -25.47 5.77
N LEU A 189 -4.15 -24.61 5.60
CA LEU A 189 -2.76 -25.06 5.38
C LEU A 189 -1.99 -25.36 6.67
N ALA A 190 -2.50 -24.93 7.83
CA ALA A 190 -2.07 -25.40 9.15
C ALA A 190 -2.79 -26.68 9.61
N VAL A 191 -3.78 -27.17 8.85
CA VAL A 191 -4.33 -28.53 9.01
C VAL A 191 -3.67 -29.42 7.96
N THR A 192 -2.41 -29.75 8.21
CA THR A 192 -1.87 -31.03 7.74
C THR A 192 -1.71 -31.89 8.98
N ASP A 193 -2.43 -33.02 9.00
CA ASP A 193 -2.34 -34.12 9.98
C ASP A 193 -0.88 -34.46 10.36
#